data_AF-A0A8J3TIV4-F1
#
_entry.id   AF-A0A8J3TIV4-F1
#
_cell.length_a   1.000
_cell.length_b   1.000
_cell.length_c   1.000
_cell.angle_alpha   90.00
_cell.angle_beta   90.00
_cell.angle_gamma   90.00
#
_symmetry.space_group_name_H-M   'P 1'
#
loop_
_entity.id
_entity.type
_entity.pdbx_description
1 polymer ?
#
loop_
_entity_poly.entity_id
_entity_poly.type
_entity_poly.pdbx_seq_one_letter_code
_entity_poly.pdbx_strand_id
1 'polypeptide(L)' 'MLDSLWEIAAPLIPPARTRPQGGGRRRTDDRRVLAAILYLTEAGCSWWKLPTPMCGVTRPTAHRRFA' A
#
# COMPACT_ATOMS: atom_id res chain seq x y z
N MET A 1 7.32 -6.81 8.54
CA MET A 1 6.57 -7.59 7.54
C MET A 1 7.51 -8.67 7.04
N LEU A 2 7.15 -9.95 7.20
CA LEU A 2 8.02 -11.07 6.82
C LEU A 2 8.44 -10.93 5.35
N ASP A 3 9.74 -10.95 5.09
CA ASP A 3 10.29 -10.84 3.73
C ASP A 3 9.72 -11.90 2.79
N SER A 4 9.45 -13.11 3.30
CA SER A 4 8.84 -14.21 2.54
C SER A 4 7.46 -13.87 1.95
N LEU A 5 6.63 -13.11 2.67
CA LEU A 5 5.34 -12.67 2.13
C LEU A 5 5.52 -11.61 1.04
N TRP A 6 6.52 -10.74 1.22
CA TRP A 6 6.85 -9.73 0.22
C TRP A 6 7.34 -10.38 -1.08
N GLU A 7 8.15 -11.43 -1.01
CA GLU A 7 8.62 -12.17 -2.19
C GLU A 7 7.47 -12.75 -3.02
N ILE A 8 6.40 -13.20 -2.37
CA ILE A 8 5.19 -13.70 -3.04
C ILE A 8 4.36 -12.54 -3.61
N ALA A 9 4.20 -11.45 -2.83
CA ALA A 9 3.31 -10.35 -3.19
C ALA A 9 3.90 -9.41 -4.26
N ALA A 10 5.19 -9.09 -4.17
CA ALA A 10 5.87 -8.15 -5.06
C ALA A 10 5.63 -8.40 -6.57
N PRO A 11 5.76 -9.63 -7.11
CA PRO A 11 5.50 -9.88 -8.53
C PRO A 11 4.04 -9.70 -8.95
N LEU A 12 3.10 -9.75 -8.00
CA LEU A 12 1.67 -9.57 -8.27
C LEU A 12 1.25 -8.10 -8.31
N ILE A 13 2.10 -7.20 -7.81
CA ILE A 13 1.79 -5.78 -7.73
C ILE A 13 1.99 -5.14 -9.12
N PRO A 14 0.96 -4.51 -9.70
CA PRO A 14 1.09 -3.89 -11.00
C PRO A 14 2.14 -2.77 -10.98
N PRO A 15 2.98 -2.67 -12.04
CA PRO A 15 4.00 -1.65 -12.13
C PRO A 15 3.37 -0.25 -12.08
N ALA A 16 4.17 0.75 -11.70
CA ALA A 16 3.73 2.13 -11.72
C ALA A 16 3.31 2.53 -13.13
N ARG A 17 2.08 3.04 -13.27
CA ARG A 17 1.60 3.62 -14.54
C ARG A 17 2.54 4.75 -14.95
N THR A 18 3.10 4.63 -16.15
CA THR A 18 3.87 5.71 -16.77
C THR A 18 2.95 6.88 -17.04
N ARG A 19 3.33 8.07 -16.56
CA ARG A 19 2.58 9.31 -16.78
C ARG A 19 3.19 10.03 -17.98
N PRO A 20 2.43 10.29 -19.07
CA PRO A 20 2.96 11.01 -20.23
C PRO A 20 3.49 12.40 -19.90
N GLN A 21 2.89 13.08 -18.92
CA GLN A 21 3.33 14.42 -18.50
C GLN A 21 4.63 14.42 -17.69
N GLY A 22 5.13 13.24 -17.27
CA GLY A 22 6.20 13.15 -16.30
C GLY A 22 5.84 13.77 -14.93
N GLY A 23 6.77 13.71 -13.99
CA GLY A 23 6.64 14.38 -12.69
C GLY A 23 5.52 13.86 -11.77
N GLY A 24 5.16 14.69 -10.79
CA GLY A 24 4.20 14.37 -9.74
C GLY A 24 4.83 13.71 -8.50
N ARG A 25 4.01 13.51 -7.46
CA ARG A 25 4.47 12.87 -6.23
C ARG A 25 4.83 11.41 -6.50
N ARG A 26 6.02 11.00 -6.06
CA ARG A 26 6.46 9.60 -6.14
C ARG A 26 5.39 8.67 -5.56
N ARG A 27 5.20 7.54 -6.23
CA ARG A 27 4.31 6.47 -5.77
C ARG A 27 4.77 6.04 -4.36
N THR A 28 3.82 5.92 -3.44
CA THR A 28 4.09 5.38 -2.10
C THR A 28 4.65 3.96 -2.22
N ASP A 29 5.62 3.66 -1.36
CA ASP A 29 6.27 2.36 -1.25
C ASP A 29 5.25 1.23 -1.15
N ASP A 30 5.32 0.30 -2.10
CA ASP A 30 4.36 -0.79 -2.26
C ASP A 30 4.41 -1.77 -1.07
N ARG A 31 5.59 -1.89 -0.44
CA ARG A 31 5.77 -2.70 0.77
C ARG A 31 5.01 -2.13 1.96
N ARG A 32 4.99 -0.80 2.11
CA ARG A 32 4.21 -0.11 3.15
C ARG A 32 2.71 -0.18 2.88
N VAL A 33 2.30 -0.08 1.63
CA VAL A 33 0.89 -0.23 1.24
C VAL A 33 0.39 -1.64 1.59
N LEU A 34 1.16 -2.67 1.26
CA LEU A 34 0.81 -4.04 1.62
C LEU A 34 0.71 -4.22 3.13
N ALA A 35 1.69 -3.71 3.89
CA ALA A 35 1.64 -3.76 5.36
C ALA A 35 0.39 -3.07 5.94
N ALA A 36 -0.02 -1.93 5.37
CA ALA A 36 -1.23 -1.21 5.78
C ALA A 36 -2.51 -2.02 5.51
N ILE A 37 -2.60 -2.67 4.34
CA ILE A 37 -3.73 -3.50 3.97
C ILE A 37 -3.81 -4.73 4.89
N LEU A 38 -2.69 -5.43 5.09
CA LEU A 38 -2.63 -6.61 5.97
C LEU A 38 -3.00 -6.29 7.42
N TYR A 39 -2.56 -5.12 7.92
CA TYR A 39 -2.97 -4.66 9.24
C TYR A 39 -4.50 -4.50 9.33
N LEU A 40 -5.13 -3.88 8.31
CA LEU A 40 -6.58 -3.68 8.30
C LEU A 40 -7.35 -5.01 8.22
N THR A 41 -6.88 -5.94 7.38
CA THR A 41 -7.52 -7.24 7.22
C THR A 41 -7.40 -8.09 8.48
N GLU A 42 -6.23 -8.14 9.11
CA GLU A 42 -6.04 -8.94 10.32
C GLU A 42 -6.65 -8.31 11.57
N ALA A 43 -6.58 -7.00 11.71
CA ALA A 43 -7.23 -6.31 12.81
C ALA A 43 -8.77 -6.23 12.64
N GLY A 44 -9.31 -6.65 11.50
CA GLY A 44 -10.74 -6.53 11.16
C GLY A 44 -11.25 -5.08 11.22
N CYS A 45 -10.37 -4.11 10.96
CA CYS A 45 -10.65 -2.70 11.20
C CYS A 45 -11.10 -1.98 9.91
N SER A 46 -12.00 -1.01 10.08
CA SER A 46 -12.38 -0.11 9.00
C SER A 46 -11.18 0.70 8.50
N TRP A 47 -11.15 1.04 7.21
CA TRP A 47 -10.17 1.95 6.60
C TRP A 47 -10.01 3.28 7.38
N TRP A 48 -11.07 3.75 8.05
CA TRP A 48 -11.05 4.97 8.89
C TRP A 48 -10.15 4.85 10.12
N LYS A 49 -9.85 3.64 10.56
CA LYS A 49 -9.01 3.35 11.73
C LYS A 49 -7.55 3.10 11.36
N LEU A 50 -7.14 3.25 10.10
CA LEU A 50 -5.77 3.04 9.68
C LEU A 50 -4.80 4.01 10.41
N PRO A 51 -3.86 3.51 11.22
CA PRO A 51 -2.88 4.36 11.90
C PRO A 51 -1.83 4.86 10.91
N THR A 52 -2.14 5.98 10.24
CA THR A 52 -1.27 6.60 9.23
C THR A 52 0.17 6.86 9.71
N PRO A 53 0.42 7.30 10.96
CA PRO A 53 1.79 7.48 11.47
C PRO A 53 2.60 6.18 11.53
N MET A 54 1.94 5.06 11.82
CA MET A 54 2.59 3.74 11.94
C MET A 54 2.86 3.11 10.58
N CYS A 55 1.90 3.18 9.66
CA CYS A 55 2.02 2.56 8.34
C CYS A 55 2.78 3.43 7.33
N GLY A 56 2.85 4.75 7.55
CA GLY A 56 3.43 5.69 6.58
C GLY A 56 2.61 5.78 5.28
N VAL A 57 1.37 5.31 5.29
CA VAL A 57 0.45 5.30 4.15
C VAL A 57 -0.86 5.96 4.58
N THR A 58 -1.35 6.89 3.76
CA THR A 58 -2.64 7.51 4.01
C THR A 58 -3.78 6.56 3.62
N ARG A 59 -4.88 6.60 4.37
CA ARG A 59 -6.12 5.87 4.06
C ARG A 59 -6.54 5.91 2.57
N PRO A 60 -6.68 7.08 1.92
CA PRO A 60 -7.07 7.12 0.51
C PRO A 60 -6.03 6.51 -0.44
N THR A 61 -4.76 6.44 -0.04
CA THR A 61 -3.72 5.75 -0.83
C THR A 61 -3.87 4.24 -0.70
N ALA A 62 -4.03 3.73 0.52
CA ALA A 62 -4.24 2.29 0.74
C ALA A 62 -5.51 1.80 0.03
N HIS A 63 -6.62 2.53 0.17
CA HIS A 63 -7.88 2.18 -0.47
C HIS A 63 -7.79 2.14 -2.01
N ARG A 64 -7.16 3.13 -2.65
CA ARG A 64 -6.96 3.16 -4.12
C ARG A 64 -6.04 2.07 -4.66
N ARG A 65 -5.30 1.37 -3.79
CA ARG A 65 -4.42 0.27 -4.17
C ARG A 65 -5.07 -1.09 -3.96
N PHE A 66 -6.13 -1.13 -3.17
CA PHE A 66 -6.92 -2.33 -2.92
C PHE A 66 -8.09 -2.47 -3.90
N ALA A 67 -8.77 -1.36 -4.21
CA ALA A 67 -9.82 -1.28 -5.22
C ALA A 67 -9.26 -1.26 -6.65
#